data_AF-A0A382LHZ3-F1
#
_entry.id   AF-A0A382LHZ3-F1
#
_cell.length_a   1.000
_cell.length_b   1.000
_cell.length_c   1.000
_cell.angle_alpha   90.00
_cell.angle_beta   90.00
_cell.angle_gamma   90.00
#
_symmetry.space_group_name_H-M   'P 1'
#
loop_
_entity.id
_entity.type
_entity.pdbx_description
1 polymer ?
#
loop_
_entity_poly.entity_id
_entity_poly.type
_entity_poly.pdbx_seq_one_letter_code
_entity_poly.pdbx_strand_id
1 'polypeptide(L)' 'QDLYKEDSEAVMFSSREELIEKCNWYLKNDDKRIEIANAGRARCISSGYDVVSRMKQWVGDIETWLHKTYEDQ' A
#
# COMPACT_ATOMS: atom_id res chain seq x y z
N GLN A 1 -9.19 6.48 6.67
CA GLN A 1 -9.07 5.16 6.02
C GLN A 1 -7.63 4.75 6.15
N ASP A 2 -7.37 3.64 6.82
CA ASP A 2 -5.99 3.20 7.07
C ASP A 2 -5.40 2.52 5.82
N LEU A 3 -4.11 2.74 5.56
CA LEU A 3 -3.42 2.17 4.40
C LEU A 3 -3.25 0.65 4.51
N TYR A 4 -3.14 0.15 5.74
CA TYR A 4 -2.90 -1.24 6.08
C TYR A 4 -3.73 -1.65 7.29
N LYS A 5 -4.11 -2.93 7.33
CA LYS A 5 -4.63 -3.61 8.52
C LYS A 5 -3.46 -4.07 9.40
N GLU A 6 -3.42 -3.55 10.63
CA GLU A 6 -2.42 -3.91 11.63
C GLU A 6 -2.35 -5.43 11.85
N ASP A 7 -1.13 -5.94 11.99
CA ASP A 7 -0.75 -7.35 12.21
C ASP A 7 -1.26 -8.34 11.16
N SER A 8 -1.82 -7.84 10.06
CA SER A 8 -2.26 -8.64 8.91
C SER A 8 -1.54 -8.24 7.64
N GLU A 9 -1.36 -6.94 7.40
CA GLU A 9 -0.80 -6.38 6.17
C GLU A 9 0.46 -5.54 6.43
N ALA A 10 0.58 -5.02 7.65
CA ALA A 10 1.77 -4.36 8.16
C ALA A 10 1.84 -4.53 9.68
N VAL A 11 3.05 -4.66 10.21
CA VAL A 11 3.30 -4.67 11.65
C VAL A 11 3.50 -3.24 12.10
N MET A 12 2.58 -2.72 12.91
CA MET A 12 2.68 -1.38 13.49
C MET A 12 3.48 -1.43 14.80
N PHE A 13 3.87 -0.27 15.32
CA PHE A 13 4.50 -0.13 16.63
C PHE A 13 4.20 1.25 17.20
N SER A 14 4.17 1.37 18.51
CA SER A 14 3.84 2.59 19.26
C SER A 14 5.03 3.15 20.05
N SER A 15 6.11 2.37 20.18
CA SER A 15 7.33 2.76 20.89
C SER A 15 8.59 2.24 20.20
N ARG A 16 9.74 2.82 20.56
CA ARG A 16 11.04 2.35 20.09
C ARG A 16 11.32 0.93 20.56
N GLU A 17 10.97 0.65 21.81
CA GLU A 17 11.20 -0.64 22.47
C GLU A 17 10.42 -1.74 21.74
N GLU A 18 9.14 -1.49 21.44
CA GLU A 18 8.28 -2.39 20.68
C GLU A 18 8.79 -2.60 19.24
N LEU A 19 9.27 -1.55 18.57
CA LEU A 19 9.90 -1.68 17.25
C LEU A 19 11.08 -2.65 17.29
N ILE A 20 11.99 -2.49 18.26
CA ILE A 20 13.19 -3.33 18.38
C ILE A 20 12.78 -4.79 18.69
N GLU A 21 11.82 -5.00 19.58
CA GLU A 21 11.30 -6.33 19.91
C GLU A 21 10.71 -7.00 18.66
N LYS A 22 9.81 -6.32 17.96
CA LYS A 22 9.17 -6.84 16.74
C LYS A 22 10.21 -7.11 15.65
N CYS A 23 11.17 -6.23 15.42
CA CYS A 23 12.27 -6.47 14.49
C CYS A 23 13.04 -7.76 14.82
N ASN A 24 13.48 -7.92 16.07
CA ASN A 24 14.22 -9.11 16.50
C ASN A 24 13.40 -10.40 16.36
N TRP A 25 12.09 -10.34 16.61
CA TRP A 25 11.20 -11.48 16.45
C TRP A 25 11.01 -11.83 14.97
N TYR A 26 10.67 -10.87 14.11
CA TYR A 26 10.41 -11.11 12.68
C TYR A 26 11.68 -11.49 11.91
N LEU A 27 12.87 -11.11 12.37
CA LEU A 27 14.14 -11.59 11.82
C LEU A 27 14.40 -13.08 12.08
N LYS A 28 13.74 -13.67 13.08
CA LYS A 28 13.86 -15.10 13.43
C LYS A 28 12.67 -15.94 12.95
N ASN A 29 11.61 -15.30 12.46
CA ASN A 29 10.35 -15.94 12.06
C ASN A 29 10.05 -15.62 10.59
N ASP A 30 10.83 -16.22 9.70
CA ASP A 30 10.78 -16.00 8.25
C ASP A 30 9.38 -16.20 7.66
N ASP A 31 8.70 -17.29 8.04
CA ASP A 31 7.37 -17.61 7.54
C ASP A 31 6.37 -16.48 7.85
N LYS A 32 6.38 -15.98 9.08
CA LYS A 32 5.49 -14.89 9.52
C LYS A 32 5.85 -13.56 8.87
N ARG A 33 7.14 -13.29 8.67
CA ARG A 33 7.59 -12.11 7.94
C ARG A 33 7.13 -12.14 6.48
N ILE A 34 7.23 -13.29 5.82
CA ILE A 34 6.80 -13.49 4.43
C ILE A 34 5.28 -13.39 4.31
N GLU A 35 4.53 -13.97 5.25
CA GLU A 35 3.06 -13.89 5.31
C GLU A 35 2.58 -12.44 5.29
N ILE A 36 3.09 -11.60 6.20
CA ILE A 36 2.70 -10.19 6.28
C ILE A 36 3.17 -9.41 5.06
N ALA A 37 4.39 -9.63 4.56
CA ALA A 37 4.89 -8.96 3.37
C ALA A 37 4.02 -9.26 2.13
N ASN A 38 3.57 -10.50 1.98
CA ASN A 38 2.69 -10.89 0.88
C ASN A 38 1.30 -10.25 1.02
N ALA A 39 0.73 -10.24 2.22
CA ALA A 39 -0.56 -9.61 2.49
C ALA A 39 -0.51 -8.09 2.24
N GLY A 40 0.52 -7.40 2.73
CA GLY A 40 0.73 -5.97 2.48
C GLY A 40 0.91 -5.63 1.00
N ARG A 41 1.66 -6.46 0.25
CA ARG A 41 1.79 -6.32 -1.19
C ARG A 41 0.45 -6.54 -1.93
N ALA A 42 -0.30 -7.57 -1.56
CA ALA A 42 -1.62 -7.83 -2.15
C ALA A 42 -2.59 -6.67 -1.87
N ARG A 43 -2.55 -6.10 -0.66
CA ARG A 43 -3.33 -4.91 -0.31
C ARG A 43 -2.96 -3.70 -1.17
N CYS A 44 -1.66 -3.46 -1.36
CA CYS A 44 -1.15 -2.35 -2.18
C CYS A 44 -1.64 -2.38 -3.61
N ILE A 45 -1.53 -3.54 -4.25
CA ILE A 45 -1.97 -3.74 -5.64
C ILE A 45 -3.49 -3.66 -5.74
N SER A 46 -4.22 -4.34 -4.85
CA SER A 46 -5.70 -4.37 -4.89
C SER A 46 -6.34 -3.02 -4.64
N SER A 47 -5.68 -2.16 -3.86
CA SER A 47 -6.16 -0.80 -3.56
C SER A 47 -5.70 0.24 -4.59
N GLY A 48 -4.83 -0.14 -5.53
CA GLY A 48 -4.36 0.74 -6.61
C GLY A 48 -3.51 1.92 -6.14
N TYR A 49 -2.92 1.86 -4.95
CA TYR A 49 -1.98 2.88 -4.48
C TYR A 49 -0.52 2.58 -4.85
N ASP A 50 -0.27 1.47 -5.55
CA ASP A 50 1.01 1.28 -6.23
C ASP A 50 1.19 2.32 -7.36
N VAL A 51 2.44 2.59 -7.71
CA VAL A 51 2.80 3.61 -8.70
C VAL A 51 2.16 3.34 -10.06
N VAL A 52 2.09 2.09 -10.51
CA VAL A 52 1.56 1.76 -11.84
C VAL A 52 0.06 2.03 -11.89
N SER A 53 -0.69 1.56 -10.88
CA SER A 53 -2.13 1.82 -10.79
C SER A 53 -2.43 3.31 -10.67
N ARG A 54 -1.64 4.04 -9.86
CA ARG A 54 -1.81 5.50 -9.71
C ARG A 54 -1.57 6.26 -11.00
N MET A 55 -0.53 5.90 -11.75
CA MET A 55 -0.23 6.54 -13.04
C MET A 55 -1.32 6.26 -14.08
N LYS A 56 -1.87 5.05 -14.12
CA LYS A 56 -3.02 4.75 -15.00
C LYS A 56 -4.23 5.59 -14.67
N GLN A 57 -4.52 5.79 -13.38
CA GLN A 57 -5.59 6.67 -12.94
C GLN A 57 -5.35 8.11 -13.44
N TRP A 58 -4.14 8.64 -13.24
CA TRP A 58 -3.80 10.00 -13.66
C TRP A 58 -3.90 10.22 -15.17
N VAL A 59 -3.45 9.26 -15.97
CA VAL A 59 -3.60 9.32 -17.42
C VAL A 59 -5.09 9.37 -17.81
N GLY A 60 -5.91 8.51 -17.22
CA GLY A 60 -7.36 8.52 -17.47
C GLY A 60 -8.05 9.81 -17.02
N ASP A 61 -7.62 10.38 -15.88
CA ASP A 61 -8.11 11.66 -15.38
C ASP A 61 -7.79 12.80 -16.37
N ILE A 62 -6.55 12.84 -16.90
CA ILE A 62 -6.10 13.82 -17.90
C ILE A 62 -6.89 13.68 -19.21
N GLU A 63 -7.05 12.46 -19.72
CA GLU A 63 -7.83 12.19 -20.94
C GLU A 63 -9.28 12.66 -20.80
N THR A 64 -9.88 12.40 -19.64
CA THR A 64 -11.25 12.83 -19.32
C THR A 64 -11.36 14.36 -19.29
N TRP A 65 -10.40 15.05 -18.69
CA TRP A 65 -10.40 16.52 -18.62
C TRP A 65 -10.19 17.16 -19.99
N LEU A 66 -9.30 16.59 -20.81
CA LEU A 66 -9.10 17.05 -22.19
C LEU A 66 -10.40 16.96 -22.97
N HIS A 67 -11.07 15.80 -22.96
CA HIS A 67 -12.32 15.60 -23.70
C HIS A 67 -13.42 16.61 -23.32
N LYS A 68 -13.64 16.84 -22.03
CA LYS A 68 -14.64 17.82 -21.55
C LYS A 68 -14.35 19.24 -22.02
N THR A 69 -13.07 19.62 -22.05
CA THR A 69 -12.66 20.96 -22.48
C THR A 69 -12.94 21.22 -23.97
N TYR A 70 -13.01 20.17 -24.80
CA TYR A 70 -13.31 20.29 -26.23
C TYR A 70 -14.82 20.22 -26.53
N GLU A 71 -15.64 19.57 -25.71
CA GLU A 71 -17.10 19.55 -25.88
C GLU A 71 -17.77 20.83 -25.35
N ASP A 72 -17.15 21.52 -24.39
CA ASP A 72 -17.64 22.78 -23.82
C ASP A 72 -17.20 24.04 -24.62
N GLN A 73 -16.56 23.88 -25.80
CA GLN A 73 -16.19 24.95 -26.75
C GLN A 73 -17.07 24.94 -28.01
#